data_AF-A0AA96L906-F1
#
_entry.id   AF-A0AA96L906-F1
#
_cell.length_a   1.000
_cell.length_b   1.000
_cell.length_c   1.000
_cell.angle_alpha   90.00
_cell.angle_beta   90.00
_cell.angle_gamma   90.00
#
_symmetry.space_group_name_H-M   'P 1'
#
loop_
_entity.id
_entity.type
_entity.pdbx_description
1 polymer ?
#
loop_
_entity_poly.entity_id
_entity_poly.type
_entity_poly.pdbx_seq_one_letter_code
_entity_poly.pdbx_strand_id
1 'polypeptide(L)'
;MLTSTVILFGGWFVYRSYAMENPLAQIVNRAQGVEQVKSDFSKDSVTVHLKLSQDASLRDIYRQITTDGASIIGSRKVKLELESDSSPEIEKWWSNALFDVAQAMETKHYADIPKILESKSADVSGLKAATEMDDKNVYIRLSEGGKNKYIILPRVPASMGVWPNA
;
A
#
# COMPACT_ATOMS: atom_id res chain seq x y z
N MET A 1 44.20 36.54 -15.63
CA MET A 1 42.95 36.86 -14.93
C MET A 1 41.92 35.79 -15.27
N LEU A 2 41.25 35.24 -14.25
CA LEU A 2 40.09 34.35 -14.34
C LEU A 2 38.92 35.08 -15.01
N THR A 3 38.16 34.36 -15.85
CA THR A 3 36.70 34.14 -15.76
C THR A 3 36.36 33.07 -16.82
N SER A 4 36.18 31.79 -16.46
CA SER A 4 34.86 31.17 -16.24
C SER A 4 33.79 31.77 -17.17
N THR A 5 33.08 31.00 -18.00
CA THR A 5 32.05 30.08 -17.51
C THR A 5 31.61 29.14 -18.65
N VAL A 6 31.62 27.85 -18.33
CA VAL A 6 31.00 26.76 -19.08
C VAL A 6 29.48 26.90 -18.97
N ILE A 7 28.80 27.33 -20.04
CA ILE A 7 27.35 27.14 -20.22
C ILE A 7 27.12 26.70 -21.66
N LEU A 8 27.46 25.45 -21.95
CA LEU A 8 26.98 24.74 -23.14
C LEU A 8 26.36 23.40 -22.74
N PHE A 9 25.54 23.43 -21.69
CA PHE A 9 24.48 22.44 -21.49
C PHE A 9 23.16 23.20 -21.39
N GLY A 10 22.79 23.79 -22.53
CA GLY A 10 21.46 24.35 -22.74
C GLY A 10 20.43 23.23 -22.55
N GLY A 11 19.61 23.41 -21.52
CA GLY A 11 18.64 22.43 -21.07
C GLY A 11 17.60 22.07 -22.12
N TRP A 12 17.31 20.78 -22.18
CA TRP A 12 15.99 20.29 -22.48
C TRP A 12 15.80 19.00 -21.68
N PHE A 13 15.70 19.16 -20.36
CA PHE A 13 15.20 18.08 -19.51
C PHE A 13 13.70 18.00 -19.79
N VAL A 14 13.34 17.23 -20.83
CA VAL A 14 11.96 16.78 -21.01
C VAL A 14 11.65 15.96 -19.78
N TYR A 15 10.97 16.57 -18.81
CA TYR A 15 10.05 15.83 -17.98
C TYR A 15 9.10 15.15 -18.96
N ARG A 16 9.42 13.91 -19.32
CA ARG A 16 8.52 13.03 -20.05
C ARG A 16 7.33 12.89 -19.12
N SER A 17 6.32 13.73 -19.36
CA SER A 17 4.98 13.51 -18.88
C SER A 17 4.59 12.15 -19.43
N TYR A 18 4.77 11.11 -18.61
CA TYR A 18 4.12 9.82 -18.77
C TYR A 18 2.63 10.02 -18.52
N ALA A 19 1.99 10.85 -19.34
CA ALA A 19 0.57 10.76 -19.64
C ALA A 19 0.38 9.61 -20.64
N MET A 20 0.96 8.44 -20.33
CA MET A 20 0.49 7.20 -20.93
C MET A 20 -0.87 7.00 -20.28
N GLU A 21 -1.95 7.12 -21.06
CA GLU A 21 -3.30 6.84 -20.60
C GLU A 21 -3.26 5.54 -19.81
N ASN A 22 -3.54 5.62 -18.52
CA ASN A 22 -3.40 4.50 -17.62
C ASN A 22 -4.81 3.94 -17.40
N PRO A 23 -5.23 2.93 -18.18
CA PRO A 23 -6.61 2.45 -18.15
C PRO A 23 -7.00 1.94 -16.76
N LEU A 24 -6.04 1.44 -15.96
CA LEU A 24 -6.29 1.10 -14.55
C LEU A 24 -6.54 2.35 -13.70
N ALA A 25 -5.79 3.43 -13.91
CA ALA A 25 -5.99 4.68 -13.17
C ALA A 25 -7.43 5.22 -13.34
N GLN A 26 -8.01 5.11 -14.55
CA GLN A 26 -9.38 5.57 -14.81
C GLN A 26 -10.45 4.78 -14.03
N ILE A 27 -10.21 3.49 -13.78
CA ILE A 27 -11.11 2.64 -13.01
C ILE A 27 -10.97 2.97 -11.52
N VAL A 28 -9.73 3.07 -11.05
CA VAL A 28 -9.42 3.22 -9.62
C VAL A 28 -9.72 4.62 -9.10
N ASN A 29 -9.57 5.66 -9.93
CA ASN A 29 -9.97 7.03 -9.57
C ASN A 29 -11.47 7.19 -9.29
N ARG A 30 -12.30 6.21 -9.69
CA ARG A 30 -13.75 6.21 -9.37
C ARG A 30 -14.02 5.64 -7.98
N ALA A 31 -13.05 4.97 -7.37
CA ALA A 31 -13.18 4.44 -6.03
C ALA A 31 -13.24 5.58 -5.02
N GLN A 32 -14.15 5.48 -4.06
CA GLN A 32 -14.29 6.50 -3.02
C GLN A 32 -13.01 6.55 -2.16
N GLY A 33 -12.46 7.75 -2.01
CA GLY A 33 -11.32 8.01 -1.15
C GLY A 33 -9.95 7.80 -1.80
N VAL A 34 -9.87 7.52 -3.11
CA VAL A 34 -8.62 7.60 -3.87
C VAL A 34 -8.35 9.05 -4.26
N GLU A 35 -7.21 9.59 -3.84
CA GLU A 35 -6.77 10.96 -4.19
C GLU A 35 -5.90 10.96 -5.44
N GLN A 36 -5.00 9.98 -5.54
CA GLN A 36 -4.12 9.81 -6.69
C GLN A 36 -3.89 8.33 -6.96
N VAL A 37 -3.75 7.99 -8.23
CA VAL A 37 -3.38 6.65 -8.66
C VAL A 37 -2.43 6.72 -9.84
N LYS A 38 -1.40 5.88 -9.80
CA LYS A 38 -0.49 5.63 -10.91
C LYS A 38 -0.24 4.14 -11.00
N SER A 39 -0.29 3.59 -12.20
CA SER A 39 0.01 2.17 -12.42
C SER A 39 1.23 2.02 -13.33
N ASP A 40 2.19 1.21 -12.91
CA ASP A 40 3.39 0.87 -13.66
C ASP A 40 3.29 -0.61 -14.08
N PHE A 41 3.28 -0.84 -15.40
CA PHE A 41 3.13 -2.17 -15.99
C PHE A 41 4.49 -2.78 -16.29
N SER A 42 4.71 -3.99 -15.79
CA SER A 42 5.84 -4.84 -16.13
C SER A 42 5.37 -6.10 -16.86
N LYS A 43 6.32 -6.92 -17.32
CA LYS A 43 6.01 -8.18 -18.02
C LYS A 43 5.13 -9.11 -17.18
N ASP A 44 5.49 -9.28 -15.89
CA ASP A 44 4.88 -10.28 -15.01
C ASP A 44 4.06 -9.68 -13.85
N SER A 45 4.11 -8.36 -13.67
CA SER A 45 3.41 -7.66 -12.59
C SER A 45 2.89 -6.30 -13.01
N VAL A 46 1.86 -5.85 -12.30
CA VAL A 46 1.35 -4.48 -12.35
C VAL A 46 1.49 -3.89 -10.96
N THR A 47 2.25 -2.80 -10.84
CA THR A 47 2.36 -2.04 -9.59
C THR A 47 1.37 -0.88 -9.66
N VAL A 48 0.49 -0.77 -8.67
CA VAL A 48 -0.48 0.33 -8.54
C VAL A 48 -0.10 1.16 -7.33
N HIS A 49 0.41 2.36 -7.58
CA HIS A 49 0.71 3.37 -6.60
C HIS A 49 -0.56 4.15 -6.26
N LEU A 50 -0.91 4.24 -4.97
CA LEU A 50 -2.16 4.83 -4.49
C LEU A 50 -1.89 5.86 -3.42
N LYS A 51 -2.48 7.04 -3.55
CA LYS A 51 -2.64 8.01 -2.47
C LYS A 51 -4.10 7.99 -2.04
N LEU A 52 -4.34 7.72 -0.75
CA LEU A 52 -5.67 7.55 -0.20
C LEU A 52 -5.98 8.62 0.84
N SER A 53 -7.22 9.10 0.80
CA SER A 53 -7.82 9.92 1.86
C SER A 53 -7.98 9.12 3.16
N GLN A 54 -8.16 9.82 4.28
CA GLN A 54 -8.24 9.21 5.62
C GLN A 54 -9.41 8.24 5.79
N ASP A 55 -10.48 8.42 5.02
CA ASP A 55 -11.71 7.61 5.13
C ASP A 55 -11.79 6.47 4.09
N ALA A 56 -10.77 6.33 3.23
CA ALA A 56 -10.77 5.35 2.15
C ALA A 56 -10.84 3.89 2.65
N SER A 57 -11.75 3.09 2.11
CA SER A 57 -11.76 1.63 2.36
C SER A 57 -10.73 0.94 1.47
N LEU A 58 -9.67 0.44 2.09
CA LEU A 58 -8.60 -0.27 1.38
C LEU A 58 -9.11 -1.56 0.75
N ARG A 59 -10.06 -2.23 1.41
CA ARG A 59 -10.71 -3.45 0.91
C ARG A 59 -11.47 -3.18 -0.38
N ASP A 60 -12.27 -2.14 -0.41
CA ASP A 60 -13.09 -1.81 -1.59
C ASP A 60 -12.22 -1.41 -2.77
N ILE A 61 -11.17 -0.62 -2.52
CA ILE A 61 -10.21 -0.22 -3.55
C ILE A 61 -9.45 -1.44 -4.09
N TYR A 62 -8.97 -2.33 -3.22
CA TYR A 62 -8.31 -3.58 -3.64
C TYR A 62 -9.24 -4.45 -4.48
N ARG A 63 -10.48 -4.63 -4.05
CA ARG A 63 -11.49 -5.41 -4.78
C ARG A 63 -11.77 -4.79 -6.15
N GLN A 64 -11.90 -3.47 -6.23
CA GLN A 64 -12.15 -2.78 -7.49
C GLN A 64 -10.97 -2.92 -8.46
N ILE A 65 -9.72 -2.78 -7.99
CA ILE A 65 -8.52 -3.00 -8.81
C ILE A 65 -8.49 -4.43 -9.36
N THR A 66 -8.76 -5.42 -8.50
CA THR A 66 -8.63 -6.84 -8.87
C THR A 66 -9.82 -7.38 -9.66
N THR A 67 -11.01 -6.78 -9.53
CA THR A 67 -12.23 -7.20 -10.24
C THR A 67 -12.41 -6.41 -11.53
N ASP A 68 -12.51 -5.09 -11.45
CA ASP A 68 -12.79 -4.23 -12.60
C ASP A 68 -11.54 -4.07 -13.48
N GLY A 69 -10.36 -4.07 -12.86
CA GLY A 69 -9.07 -4.04 -13.55
C GLY A 69 -8.61 -5.38 -14.10
N ALA A 70 -9.33 -6.49 -13.85
CA ALA A 70 -8.91 -7.84 -14.21
C ALA A 70 -8.60 -8.00 -15.71
N SER A 71 -9.42 -7.38 -16.56
CA SER A 71 -9.25 -7.40 -18.02
C SER A 71 -7.96 -6.71 -18.48
N ILE A 72 -7.50 -5.70 -17.75
CA ILE A 72 -6.29 -4.92 -18.05
C ILE A 72 -5.06 -5.60 -17.44
N ILE A 73 -5.19 -6.11 -16.22
CA ILE A 73 -4.12 -6.81 -15.49
C ILE A 73 -3.78 -8.13 -16.20
N GLY A 74 -4.80 -8.86 -16.66
CA GLY A 74 -4.64 -10.18 -17.26
C GLY A 74 -4.11 -11.19 -16.24
N SER A 75 -3.07 -11.94 -16.62
CA SER A 75 -2.43 -12.94 -15.75
C SER A 75 -1.30 -12.38 -14.87
N ARG A 76 -1.08 -11.06 -14.89
CA ARG A 76 0.02 -10.42 -14.15
C ARG A 76 -0.28 -10.35 -12.66
N LYS A 77 0.76 -10.39 -11.82
CA LYS A 77 0.62 -10.20 -10.37
C LYS A 77 0.35 -8.73 -10.04
N VAL A 78 -0.66 -8.46 -9.23
CA VAL A 78 -0.93 -7.09 -8.73
C VAL A 78 -0.09 -6.82 -7.50
N LYS A 79 0.65 -5.71 -7.52
CA LYS A 79 1.33 -5.14 -6.36
C LYS A 79 0.69 -3.80 -6.04
N LEU A 80 0.28 -3.58 -4.80
CA LEU A 80 -0.20 -2.28 -4.36
C LEU A 80 0.90 -1.59 -3.56
N GLU A 81 1.20 -0.36 -3.93
CA GLU A 81 2.09 0.52 -3.19
C GLU A 81 1.29 1.72 -2.72
N LEU A 82 1.03 1.80 -1.41
CA LEU A 82 0.29 2.92 -0.85
C LEU A 82 1.27 3.99 -0.40
N GLU A 83 1.02 5.22 -0.80
CA GLU A 83 1.70 6.39 -0.25
C GLU A 83 1.31 6.49 1.23
N SER A 84 2.24 6.11 2.09
CA SER A 84 2.10 6.20 3.54
C SER A 84 3.00 7.30 4.09
N ASP A 85 2.43 8.37 4.61
CA ASP A 85 3.15 9.32 5.47
C ASP A 85 3.06 8.80 6.90
N SER A 86 3.80 7.73 7.19
CA SER A 86 3.82 7.09 8.51
C SER A 86 4.72 7.88 9.47
N SER A 87 4.30 8.04 10.73
CA SER A 87 5.13 8.63 11.78
C SER A 87 6.10 7.60 12.39
N PRO A 88 7.26 8.02 12.92
CA PRO A 88 8.11 7.13 13.72
C PRO A 88 7.37 6.44 14.87
N GLU A 89 6.37 7.12 15.44
CA GLU A 89 5.49 6.62 16.48
C GLU A 89 4.62 5.46 15.97
N ILE A 90 3.97 5.62 14.81
CA ILE A 90 3.22 4.55 14.14
C ILE A 90 4.13 3.36 13.82
N GLU A 91 5.34 3.60 13.30
CA GLU A 91 6.28 2.52 12.96
C GLU A 91 6.72 1.72 14.20
N LYS A 92 7.05 2.43 15.29
CA LYS A 92 7.44 1.81 16.56
C LYS A 92 6.29 1.02 17.15
N TRP A 93 5.09 1.59 17.16
CA TRP A 93 3.89 0.92 17.66
C TRP A 93 3.57 -0.32 16.82
N TRP A 94 3.60 -0.20 15.50
CA TRP A 94 3.34 -1.32 14.58
C TRP A 94 4.34 -2.45 14.79
N SER A 95 5.62 -2.14 14.97
CA SER A 95 6.66 -3.14 15.25
C SER A 95 6.36 -3.95 16.51
N ASN A 96 5.80 -3.33 17.55
CA ASN A 96 5.40 -4.01 18.79
C ASN A 96 4.10 -4.82 18.64
N ALA A 97 3.19 -4.39 17.75
CA ALA A 97 1.95 -5.12 17.47
C ALA A 97 2.15 -6.28 16.48
N LEU A 98 3.18 -6.19 15.63
CA LEU A 98 3.43 -7.11 14.53
C LEU A 98 3.51 -8.57 14.97
N PHE A 99 4.17 -8.86 16.09
CA PHE A 99 4.32 -10.23 16.58
C PHE A 99 2.98 -10.90 16.91
N ASP A 100 2.11 -10.19 17.62
CA ASP A 100 0.79 -10.71 18.01
C ASP A 100 -0.13 -10.83 16.79
N VAL A 101 -0.06 -9.86 15.86
CA VAL A 101 -0.78 -9.94 14.58
C VAL A 101 -0.28 -11.12 13.75
N ALA A 102 1.03 -11.34 13.68
CA ALA A 102 1.61 -12.47 12.95
C ALA A 102 1.18 -13.81 13.55
N GLN A 103 1.15 -13.94 14.88
CA GLN A 103 0.63 -15.13 15.55
C GLN A 103 -0.85 -15.36 15.21
N ALA A 104 -1.68 -14.32 15.24
CA ALA A 104 -3.09 -14.41 14.88
C ALA A 104 -3.29 -14.82 13.41
N MET A 105 -2.46 -14.32 12.51
CA MET A 105 -2.46 -14.70 11.09
C MET A 105 -2.07 -16.18 10.90
N GLU A 106 -0.99 -16.62 11.55
CA GLU A 106 -0.48 -18.01 11.44
C GLU A 106 -1.47 -19.02 12.02
N THR A 107 -2.07 -18.69 13.16
CA THR A 107 -3.06 -19.55 13.84
C THR A 107 -4.48 -19.38 13.30
N LYS A 108 -4.67 -18.52 12.29
CA LYS A 108 -5.98 -18.20 11.67
C LYS A 108 -7.01 -17.59 12.62
N HIS A 109 -6.58 -17.05 13.75
CA HIS A 109 -7.41 -16.29 14.69
C HIS A 109 -7.60 -14.84 14.23
N TYR A 110 -8.10 -14.65 13.00
CA TYR A 110 -8.24 -13.31 12.39
C TYR A 110 -9.14 -12.37 13.20
N ALA A 111 -10.13 -12.93 13.91
CA ALA A 111 -11.05 -12.17 14.77
C ALA A 111 -10.35 -11.53 15.99
N ASP A 112 -9.13 -11.96 16.34
CA ASP A 112 -8.39 -11.41 17.45
C ASP A 112 -7.51 -10.21 17.05
N ILE A 113 -7.18 -10.06 15.75
CA ILE A 113 -6.42 -8.92 15.21
C ILE A 113 -7.03 -7.56 15.62
N PRO A 114 -8.33 -7.27 15.42
CA PRO A 114 -8.90 -6.00 15.87
C PRO A 114 -8.74 -5.78 17.38
N LYS A 115 -8.94 -6.82 18.20
CA LYS A 115 -8.83 -6.73 19.66
C LYS A 115 -7.40 -6.45 20.12
N ILE A 116 -6.43 -7.12 19.50
CA ILE A 116 -5.00 -6.93 19.76
C ILE A 116 -4.61 -5.48 19.43
N LEU A 117 -5.02 -4.98 18.27
CA LEU A 117 -4.70 -3.62 17.84
C LEU A 117 -5.39 -2.57 18.70
N GLU A 118 -6.67 -2.77 19.05
CA GLU A 118 -7.40 -1.88 19.95
C GLU A 118 -6.73 -1.82 21.32
N SER A 119 -6.44 -2.99 21.93
CA SER A 119 -5.76 -3.08 23.23
C SER A 119 -4.40 -2.39 23.23
N LYS A 120 -3.60 -2.52 22.17
CA LYS A 120 -2.28 -1.86 22.08
C LYS A 120 -2.37 -0.39 21.73
N SER A 121 -3.42 0.04 21.02
CA SER A 121 -3.60 1.45 20.66
C SER A 121 -4.01 2.31 21.87
N ALA A 122 -4.58 1.69 22.91
CA ALA A 122 -4.93 2.37 24.16
C ALA A 122 -3.71 3.05 24.85
N ASP A 123 -2.50 2.55 24.61
CA ASP A 123 -1.26 3.09 25.18
C ASP A 123 -0.75 4.34 24.41
N VAL A 124 -1.31 4.66 23.25
CA VAL A 124 -0.88 5.77 22.38
C VAL A 124 -2.05 6.71 22.10
N SER A 125 -2.02 7.88 22.75
CA SER A 125 -3.06 8.89 22.60
C SER A 125 -3.18 9.36 21.15
N GLY A 126 -4.38 9.19 20.56
CA GLY A 126 -4.69 9.67 19.22
C GLY A 126 -4.40 8.67 18.09
N LEU A 127 -3.82 7.50 18.40
CA LEU A 127 -3.66 6.41 17.45
C LEU A 127 -4.99 5.67 17.27
N LYS A 128 -5.44 5.53 16.03
CA LYS A 128 -6.61 4.72 15.67
C LYS A 128 -6.20 3.62 14.70
N ALA A 129 -6.57 2.39 15.03
CA ALA A 129 -6.42 1.24 14.16
C ALA A 129 -7.79 0.82 13.61
N ALA A 130 -7.95 0.85 12.29
CA ALA A 130 -9.09 0.26 11.60
C ALA A 130 -8.65 -1.04 10.92
N THR A 131 -9.48 -2.07 11.03
CA THR A 131 -9.21 -3.38 10.43
C THR A 131 -10.37 -3.83 9.56
N GLU A 132 -10.01 -4.46 8.46
CA GLU A 132 -10.94 -5.00 7.48
C GLU A 132 -10.40 -6.35 7.00
N MET A 133 -11.27 -7.24 6.53
CA MET A 133 -10.88 -8.56 6.04
C MET A 133 -11.81 -9.03 4.94
N ASP A 134 -11.27 -9.65 3.89
CA ASP A 134 -12.01 -10.39 2.87
C ASP A 134 -11.52 -11.84 2.78
N ASP A 135 -11.88 -12.56 1.71
CA ASP A 135 -11.48 -13.95 1.47
C ASP A 135 -9.97 -14.14 1.29
N LYS A 136 -9.23 -13.09 0.92
CA LYS A 136 -7.81 -13.18 0.53
C LYS A 136 -6.86 -12.45 1.47
N ASN A 137 -7.28 -11.34 2.07
CA ASN A 137 -6.41 -10.44 2.80
C ASN A 137 -7.06 -9.91 4.09
N VAL A 138 -6.20 -9.54 5.03
CA VAL A 138 -6.50 -8.65 6.15
C VAL A 138 -5.88 -7.29 5.83
N TYR A 139 -6.67 -6.25 5.97
CA TYR A 139 -6.32 -4.86 5.71
C TYR A 139 -6.28 -4.11 7.04
N ILE A 140 -5.20 -3.38 7.28
CA ILE A 140 -5.01 -2.60 8.49
C ILE A 140 -4.68 -1.17 8.09
N ARG A 141 -5.40 -0.22 8.66
CA ARG A 141 -5.12 1.22 8.54
C ARG A 141 -4.83 1.77 9.93
N LEU A 142 -3.64 2.34 10.09
CA LEU A 142 -3.23 3.06 11.29
C LEU A 142 -3.25 4.54 10.98
N SER A 143 -3.84 5.34 11.88
CA SER A 143 -3.97 6.79 11.71
C SER A 143 -3.65 7.51 13.00
N GLU A 144 -2.83 8.56 12.91
CA GLU A 144 -2.41 9.39 14.04
C GLU A 144 -2.16 10.82 13.53
N GLY A 145 -2.87 11.82 14.06
CA GLY A 145 -2.58 13.24 13.73
C GLY A 145 -2.62 13.58 12.22
N GLY A 146 -3.39 12.84 11.42
CA GLY A 146 -3.48 12.98 9.96
C GLY A 146 -2.47 12.17 9.15
N LYS A 147 -1.51 11.52 9.83
CA LYS A 147 -0.58 10.56 9.25
C LYS A 147 -1.19 9.17 9.21
N ASN A 148 -0.89 8.43 8.15
CA ASN A 148 -1.49 7.12 7.90
C ASN A 148 -0.45 6.08 7.49
N LYS A 149 -0.63 4.86 8.00
CA LYS A 149 0.05 3.66 7.53
C LYS A 149 -0.97 2.63 7.09
N TYR A 150 -0.75 2.07 5.91
CA TYR A 150 -1.59 1.02 5.33
C TYR A 150 -0.81 -0.29 5.28
N ILE A 151 -1.41 -1.37 5.76
CA ILE A 151 -0.83 -2.71 5.72
C ILE A 151 -1.85 -3.68 5.09
N ILE A 152 -1.36 -4.51 4.17
CA ILE A 152 -2.13 -5.60 3.56
C ILE A 152 -1.43 -6.90 3.89
N LEU A 153 -2.11 -7.80 4.59
CA LEU A 153 -1.60 -9.10 5.00
C LEU A 153 -2.39 -10.21 4.28
N PRO A 154 -1.74 -11.04 3.44
CA PRO A 154 -2.43 -12.15 2.77
C PRO A 154 -2.83 -13.23 3.79
N ARG A 155 -4.08 -13.69 3.75
CA ARG A 155 -4.63 -14.73 4.65
C ARG A 155 -4.05 -16.11 4.37
N VAL A 156 -3.69 -16.37 3.12
CA VAL A 156 -2.87 -17.52 2.73
C VAL A 156 -1.44 -17.01 2.67
N PRO A 157 -0.57 -17.33 3.66
CA PRO A 157 0.83 -16.99 3.54
C PRO A 157 1.33 -17.60 2.23
N ALA A 158 2.02 -16.81 1.41
CA ALA A 158 2.80 -17.37 0.33
C ALA A 158 3.66 -18.45 0.98
N SER A 159 3.40 -19.72 0.66
CA SER A 159 4.11 -20.87 1.21
C SER A 159 5.58 -20.50 1.17
N MET A 160 6.20 -20.36 2.34
CA MET A 160 7.61 -19.99 2.48
C MET A 160 8.40 -20.99 1.66
N GLY A 161 8.75 -20.60 0.43
CA GLY A 161 9.60 -21.38 -0.43
C GLY A 161 10.95 -21.38 0.25
N VAL A 162 11.30 -22.49 0.88
CA VAL A 162 12.67 -22.81 1.25
C VAL A 162 13.48 -22.60 -0.02
N TRP A 163 14.38 -21.61 -0.05
CA TRP A 163 15.35 -21.53 -1.14
C TRP A 163 16.15 -22.84 -1.12
N PRO A 164 16.09 -23.68 -2.17
CA PRO A 164 17.07 -24.73 -2.29
C PRO A 164 18.37 -24.03 -2.68
N ASN A 165 19.28 -23.90 -1.73
CA ASN A 165 20.68 -23.74 -2.08
C ASN A 165 21.07 -25.01 -2.85
N ALA A 166 21.33 -24.85 -4.14
CA ALA A 166 22.04 -25.82 -4.96
C ALA A 166 23.11 -25.07 -5.75
#